data_AF-A0A7Y1ZBD8-F1
#
_entry.id   AF-A0A7Y1ZBD8-F1
#
_cell.length_a   1.000
_cell.length_b   1.000
_cell.length_c   1.000
_cell.angle_alpha   90.00
_cell.angle_beta   90.00
_cell.angle_gamma   90.00
#
_symmetry.space_group_name_H-M   'P 1'
#
loop_
_entity.id
_entity.type
_entity.pdbx_description
1 polymer ?
#
loop_
_entity_poly.entity_id
_entity_poly.type
_entity_poly.pdbx_seq_one_letter_code
_entity_poly.pdbx_strand_id
1 'polypeptide(L)'
;MEKQFDHLEEFTKKVMKESGLEQPSKGFAASVMNKIIEEGKTVTYTPLISKRGWFIAAILIIACASLFFFLPETEASFITKLPKPELSFAGTFFKDLELSKTMIYGIGFLALFLVQIPFLKRLLEEKVN
;
A
#
# COMPACT_ATOMS: atom_id res chain seq x y z
N MET A 1 -27.95 50.94 -19.06
CA MET A 1 -26.87 50.07 -19.58
C MET A 1 -27.34 48.65 -19.89
N GLU A 2 -28.48 48.17 -19.35
CA GLU A 2 -29.02 46.82 -19.64
C GLU A 2 -29.41 46.58 -21.11
N LYS A 3 -30.05 47.55 -21.79
CA LYS A 3 -30.54 47.37 -23.17
C LYS A 3 -29.47 47.01 -24.22
N GLN A 4 -28.20 47.30 -23.94
CA GLN A 4 -27.10 46.93 -24.85
C GLN A 4 -26.67 45.47 -24.70
N PHE A 5 -26.85 44.88 -23.51
CA PHE A 5 -26.54 43.47 -23.26
C PHE A 5 -27.59 42.55 -23.90
N ASP A 6 -28.87 42.91 -23.81
CA ASP A 6 -29.96 42.16 -24.43
C ASP A 6 -29.77 42.03 -25.95
N HIS A 7 -29.39 43.14 -26.59
CA HIS A 7 -29.19 43.19 -28.05
C HIS A 7 -27.95 42.38 -28.48
N LEU A 8 -26.94 42.28 -27.62
CA LEU A 8 -25.76 41.48 -27.87
C LEU A 8 -26.06 39.99 -27.72
N GLU A 9 -26.85 39.62 -26.71
CA GLU A 9 -27.30 38.24 -26.47
C GLU A 9 -28.21 37.74 -27.60
N GLU A 10 -29.12 38.60 -28.08
CA GLU A 10 -30.01 38.28 -29.19
C GLU A 10 -29.23 38.15 -30.52
N PHE A 11 -28.21 38.98 -30.73
CA PHE A 11 -27.30 38.88 -31.87
C PHE A 11 -26.48 37.58 -31.82
N THR A 12 -25.86 37.27 -30.68
CA THR A 12 -25.11 36.02 -30.49
C THR A 12 -25.99 34.80 -30.72
N LYS A 13 -27.22 34.80 -30.19
CA LYS A 13 -28.19 33.72 -30.38
C LYS A 13 -28.59 33.56 -31.84
N LYS A 14 -28.72 34.67 -32.59
CA LYS A 14 -29.04 34.65 -34.02
C LYS A 14 -27.88 34.10 -34.84
N VAL A 15 -26.66 34.55 -34.61
CA VAL A 15 -25.44 34.06 -35.27
C VAL A 15 -25.25 32.56 -35.01
N MET A 16 -25.43 32.12 -33.76
CA MET A 16 -25.29 30.71 -33.37
C MET A 16 -26.40 29.81 -33.95
N LYS A 17 -27.57 30.38 -34.26
CA LYS A 17 -28.69 29.67 -34.90
C LYS A 17 -28.53 29.62 -36.43
N GLU A 18 -27.98 30.68 -37.03
CA GLU A 18 -27.69 30.78 -38.46
C GLU A 18 -26.48 29.95 -38.88
N SER A 19 -25.49 29.77 -38.00
CA SER A 19 -24.31 28.93 -38.27
C SER A 19 -24.63 27.43 -38.39
N GLY A 20 -25.86 27.02 -38.04
CA GLY A 20 -26.25 25.62 -37.96
C GLY A 20 -25.54 24.90 -36.80
N LEU A 21 -26.22 23.94 -36.17
CA LEU A 21 -25.48 23.00 -35.33
C LEU A 21 -24.66 22.13 -36.29
N GLU A 22 -23.34 22.20 -36.21
CA GLU A 22 -22.48 21.22 -36.88
C GLU A 22 -22.89 19.83 -36.39
N GLN A 23 -23.59 19.11 -37.27
CA GLN A 23 -24.07 17.79 -36.93
C GLN A 23 -22.86 16.86 -36.99
N PRO A 24 -22.52 16.18 -35.88
CA PRO A 24 -21.35 15.33 -35.86
C PRO A 24 -21.46 14.28 -36.97
N SER A 25 -20.31 13.88 -37.52
CA SER A 25 -20.28 12.90 -38.60
C SER A 25 -21.03 11.62 -38.20
N LYS A 26 -21.64 10.94 -39.19
CA LYS A 26 -22.28 9.64 -38.97
C LYS A 26 -21.23 8.66 -38.45
N GLY A 27 -21.26 8.38 -37.14
CA GLY A 27 -20.27 7.54 -36.46
C GLY A 27 -19.33 8.25 -35.47
N PHE A 28 -19.49 9.55 -35.23
CA PHE A 28 -18.70 10.29 -34.23
C PHE A 28 -18.74 9.64 -32.85
N ALA A 29 -19.94 9.27 -32.37
CA ALA A 29 -20.10 8.60 -31.09
C ALA A 29 -19.35 7.25 -31.03
N ALA A 30 -19.34 6.50 -32.14
CA ALA A 30 -18.61 5.24 -32.22
C ALA A 30 -17.09 5.45 -32.22
N SER A 31 -16.58 6.48 -32.92
CA SER A 31 -15.15 6.83 -32.89
C SER A 31 -14.70 7.31 -31.50
N VAL A 32 -15.50 8.14 -30.85
CA VAL A 32 -15.22 8.61 -29.49
C VAL A 32 -15.24 7.45 -28.51
N MET A 33 -16.26 6.58 -28.56
CA MET A 33 -16.34 5.41 -27.68
C MET A 33 -15.19 4.42 -27.91
N ASN A 34 -14.81 4.15 -29.16
CA ASN A 34 -13.67 3.28 -29.47
C ASN A 34 -12.36 3.85 -28.91
N LYS A 35 -12.16 5.16 -29.02
CA LYS A 35 -10.96 5.81 -28.49
C LYS A 35 -10.93 5.84 -26.96
N ILE A 36 -12.08 6.03 -26.32
CA ILE A 36 -12.22 5.92 -24.86
C ILE A 36 -11.95 4.49 -24.38
N ILE A 37 -12.35 3.47 -25.14
CA ILE A 37 -12.10 2.06 -24.79
C ILE A 37 -10.60 1.72 -24.98
N GLU A 38 -9.95 2.22 -26.04
CA GLU A 38 -8.50 2.04 -26.24
C GLU A 38 -7.66 2.77 -25.19
N GLU A 39 -8.05 3.99 -24.80
CA GLU A 39 -7.36 4.77 -23.76
C GLU A 39 -7.78 4.37 -22.34
N GLY A 40 -8.90 3.67 -22.20
CA GLY A 40 -9.41 3.03 -20.99
C GLY A 40 -8.54 1.86 -20.58
N LYS A 41 -7.26 2.14 -20.32
CA LYS A 41 -6.26 1.22 -19.78
C LYS A 41 -6.89 0.53 -18.57
N THR A 42 -7.25 -0.73 -18.77
CA THR A 42 -7.88 -1.57 -17.75
C THR A 42 -7.02 -1.46 -16.50
N VAL A 43 -7.56 -0.83 -15.45
CA VAL A 43 -6.89 -0.68 -14.17
C VAL A 43 -6.77 -2.08 -13.61
N THR A 44 -5.65 -2.72 -13.93
CA THR A 44 -5.35 -4.07 -13.53
C THR A 44 -4.95 -3.97 -12.07
N TYR A 45 -5.87 -4.34 -11.18
CA TYR A 45 -5.60 -4.43 -9.75
C TYR A 45 -4.52 -5.48 -9.52
N THR A 46 -3.27 -5.02 -9.43
CA THR A 46 -2.16 -5.85 -9.01
C THR A 46 -2.28 -6.05 -7.50
N PRO A 47 -2.29 -7.29 -7.00
CA PRO A 47 -2.37 -7.53 -5.58
C PRO A 47 -1.12 -6.96 -4.90
N LEU A 48 -1.32 -6.18 -3.84
CA LEU A 48 -0.27 -5.47 -3.09
C LEU A 48 0.81 -6.43 -2.54
N ILE A 49 0.46 -7.69 -2.35
CA ILE A 49 1.36 -8.79 -2.00
C ILE A 49 1.13 -9.92 -3.00
N SER A 50 2.19 -10.36 -3.67
CA SER A 50 2.14 -11.51 -4.57
C SER A 50 1.74 -12.78 -3.81
N LYS A 51 1.17 -13.78 -4.49
CA LYS A 51 0.82 -15.08 -3.87
C LYS A 51 2.02 -15.73 -3.14
N ARG A 52 3.24 -15.49 -3.64
CA ARG A 52 4.49 -15.94 -3.02
C ARG A 52 4.80 -15.20 -1.72
N GLY A 53 4.53 -13.89 -1.67
CA GLY A 53 4.69 -13.08 -0.46
C GLY A 53 3.79 -13.57 0.69
N TRP A 54 2.57 -14.00 0.38
CA TRP A 54 1.68 -14.61 1.38
C TRP A 54 2.21 -15.93 1.94
N PHE A 55 2.83 -16.76 1.09
CA PHE A 55 3.44 -18.01 1.53
C PHE A 55 4.63 -17.77 2.47
N ILE A 56 5.50 -16.80 2.14
CA ILE A 56 6.63 -16.40 2.98
C ILE A 56 6.14 -15.83 4.31
N ALA A 57 5.11 -14.98 4.30
CA ALA A 57 4.52 -14.42 5.51
C ALA A 57 3.94 -15.53 6.43
N ALA A 58 3.24 -16.51 5.85
CA ALA A 58 2.72 -17.64 6.61
C ALA A 58 3.83 -18.46 7.28
N ILE A 59 4.92 -18.74 6.55
CA ILE A 59 6.08 -19.45 7.11
C ILE A 59 6.70 -18.68 8.26
N LEU A 60 6.88 -17.36 8.13
CA LEU A 60 7.44 -16.51 9.18
C LEU A 60 6.57 -16.53 10.45
N ILE A 61 5.24 -16.45 10.28
CA ILE A 61 4.30 -16.50 11.41
C ILE A 61 4.40 -17.86 12.12
N ILE A 62 4.43 -18.96 11.37
CA ILE A 62 4.55 -20.31 11.94
C ILE A 62 5.89 -20.48 12.65
N ALA A 63 6.99 -19.99 12.07
CA ALA A 63 8.32 -20.03 12.68
C ALA A 63 8.33 -19.26 14.01
N CYS A 64 7.81 -18.03 14.04
CA CYS A 64 7.70 -17.24 15.26
C CYS A 64 6.82 -17.91 16.32
N ALA A 65 5.66 -18.45 15.92
CA ALA A 65 4.77 -19.16 16.84
C ALA A 65 5.43 -20.42 17.42
N SER A 66 6.15 -21.18 16.58
CA SER A 66 6.89 -22.36 17.04
C SER A 66 8.00 -22.00 18.02
N LEU A 67 8.76 -20.93 17.76
CA LEU A 67 9.78 -20.44 18.70
C LEU A 67 9.15 -20.08 20.05
N PHE A 68 8.00 -19.42 20.04
CA PHE A 68 7.27 -19.08 21.26
C PHE A 68 6.77 -20.30 22.05
N PHE A 69 6.28 -21.34 21.34
CA PHE A 69 5.77 -22.56 21.97
C PHE A 69 6.87 -23.52 22.46
N PHE A 70 7.99 -23.59 21.74
CA PHE A 70 9.08 -24.51 22.04
C PHE A 70 10.20 -23.89 22.88
N LEU A 71 10.19 -22.58 23.17
CA LEU A 71 11.14 -21.99 24.11
C LEU A 71 10.75 -22.37 25.55
N PRO A 72 11.57 -23.16 26.27
CA PRO A 72 11.37 -23.35 27.70
C PRO A 72 11.58 -22.02 28.44
N GLU A 73 10.79 -21.78 29.48
CA GLU A 73 10.78 -20.55 30.30
C GLU A 73 12.11 -20.26 31.01
N THR A 74 13.09 -21.17 30.92
CA THR A 74 14.32 -21.11 31.69
C THR A 74 15.53 -20.84 30.79
N GLU A 75 16.27 -19.81 31.18
CA GLU A 75 17.60 -19.42 30.68
C GLU A 75 17.62 -18.60 29.37
N ALA A 76 17.72 -17.27 29.56
CA ALA A 76 18.22 -16.30 28.58
C ALA A 76 19.60 -16.65 27.96
N SER A 77 20.23 -17.74 28.41
CA SER A 77 21.46 -18.35 27.88
C SER A 77 21.33 -18.85 26.43
N PHE A 78 20.12 -19.08 25.92
CA PHE A 78 19.94 -19.44 24.51
C PHE A 78 20.22 -18.25 23.57
N ILE A 79 19.90 -17.03 23.98
CA ILE A 79 20.16 -15.80 23.20
C ILE A 79 21.65 -15.50 23.12
N THR A 80 22.42 -15.85 24.15
CA THR A 80 23.88 -15.68 24.15
C THR A 80 24.62 -16.78 23.40
N LYS A 81 23.99 -17.95 23.20
CA LYS A 81 24.51 -19.07 22.40
C LYS A 81 24.05 -19.08 20.94
N LEU A 82 23.09 -18.23 20.58
CA LEU A 82 22.75 -18.02 19.18
C LEU A 82 24.02 -17.55 18.45
N PRO A 83 24.41 -18.21 17.34
CA PRO A 83 25.49 -17.70 16.51
C PRO A 83 25.11 -16.26 16.17
N LYS A 84 26.00 -15.31 16.50
CA LYS A 84 25.79 -13.89 16.19
C LYS A 84 25.30 -13.85 14.75
N PRO A 85 24.05 -13.40 14.48
CA PRO A 85 23.57 -13.39 13.12
C PRO A 85 24.56 -12.51 12.38
N GLU A 86 25.33 -13.11 11.47
CA GLU A 86 26.21 -12.33 10.63
C GLU A 86 25.29 -11.35 9.90
N LEU A 87 25.34 -10.10 10.31
CA LEU A 87 24.48 -9.02 9.83
C LEU A 87 24.66 -8.81 8.31
N SER A 88 25.66 -9.46 7.72
CA SER A 88 25.89 -9.63 6.29
C SER A 88 24.69 -10.25 5.56
N PHE A 89 24.06 -11.29 6.12
CA PHE A 89 22.92 -11.97 5.48
C PHE A 89 21.66 -11.10 5.50
N ALA A 90 21.38 -10.41 6.62
CA ALA A 90 20.33 -9.40 6.66
C ALA A 90 20.61 -8.27 5.64
N GLY A 91 21.85 -7.77 5.61
CA GLY A 91 22.25 -6.69 4.72
C GLY A 91 22.09 -7.00 3.24
N THR A 92 22.26 -8.24 2.78
CA THR A 92 22.03 -8.62 1.38
C THR A 92 20.54 -8.83 1.07
N PHE A 93 19.79 -9.50 1.95
CA PHE A 93 18.36 -9.74 1.76
C PHE A 93 17.52 -8.45 1.83
N PHE A 94 17.90 -7.48 2.68
CA PHE A 94 17.20 -6.21 2.80
C PHE A 94 17.67 -5.14 1.81
N LYS A 95 18.80 -5.33 1.10
CA LYS A 95 19.27 -4.40 0.06
C LYS A 95 18.47 -4.53 -1.24
N ASP A 96 18.10 -5.75 -1.61
CA ASP A 96 17.30 -6.01 -2.81
C ASP A 96 15.79 -5.79 -2.58
N LEU A 97 15.41 -5.52 -1.33
CA LEU A 97 14.03 -5.34 -0.91
C LEU A 97 13.76 -3.86 -0.71
N GLU A 98 13.11 -3.20 -1.68
CA GLU A 98 12.61 -1.83 -1.54
C GLU A 98 11.49 -1.79 -0.49
N LEU A 99 11.89 -1.72 0.78
CA LEU A 99 10.96 -1.56 1.89
C LEU A 99 10.43 -0.13 1.91
N SER A 100 9.10 0.00 1.93
CA SER A 100 8.47 1.32 2.10
C SER A 100 8.81 1.89 3.47
N LYS A 101 8.88 3.23 3.56
CA LYS A 101 9.15 3.93 4.83
C LYS A 101 8.17 3.50 5.93
N THR A 102 6.89 3.35 5.58
CA THR A 102 5.83 2.87 6.48
C THR A 102 6.12 1.47 7.02
N MET A 103 6.65 0.57 6.19
CA MET A 103 7.00 -0.79 6.61
C MET A 103 8.17 -0.80 7.58
N ILE A 104 9.18 0.04 7.35
CA ILE A 104 10.32 0.20 8.26
C ILE A 104 9.86 0.71 9.64
N TYR A 105 8.99 1.73 9.66
CA TYR A 105 8.41 2.22 10.91
C TYR A 105 7.54 1.16 11.61
N GLY A 106 6.78 0.37 10.85
CA GLY A 106 5.96 -0.73 11.37
C GLY A 106 6.80 -1.83 12.02
N ILE A 107 7.88 -2.25 11.37
CA ILE A 107 8.83 -3.24 11.91
C ILE A 107 9.50 -2.70 13.18
N GLY A 108 9.95 -1.44 13.17
CA GLY A 108 10.54 -0.81 14.34
C GLY A 108 9.58 -0.73 15.53
N PHE A 109 8.32 -0.34 15.28
CA PHE A 109 7.29 -0.29 16.31
C PHE A 109 6.98 -1.67 16.89
N LEU A 110 6.87 -2.70 16.03
CA LEU A 110 6.63 -4.08 16.47
C LEU A 110 7.80 -4.61 17.31
N ALA A 111 9.04 -4.31 16.92
CA ALA A 111 10.23 -4.70 17.67
C ALA A 111 10.23 -4.07 19.07
N LEU A 112 9.88 -2.79 19.19
CA LEU A 112 9.73 -2.11 20.48
C LEU A 112 8.64 -2.76 21.34
N PHE A 113 7.51 -3.14 20.74
CA PHE A 113 6.42 -3.83 21.44
C PHE A 113 6.86 -5.19 22.00
N LEU A 114 7.61 -5.98 21.23
CA LEU A 114 8.11 -7.28 21.66
C LEU A 114 9.16 -7.18 22.78
N VAL A 115 10.01 -6.13 22.76
CA VAL A 115 10.98 -5.86 23.84
C VAL A 115 10.30 -5.52 25.17
N GLN A 116 9.07 -4.97 25.14
CA GLN A 116 8.32 -4.69 26.36
C GLN A 116 7.85 -5.95 27.10
N ILE A 117 7.59 -7.05 26.38
CA ILE A 117 7.10 -8.31 26.96
C ILE A 117 8.01 -8.87 28.08
N PRO A 118 9.32 -9.05 27.88
CA PRO A 118 10.21 -9.53 28.95
C PRO A 118 10.35 -8.54 30.11
N PHE A 119 10.25 -7.24 29.85
CA PHE A 119 10.29 -6.21 30.89
C PHE A 119 9.06 -6.31 31.80
N LEU A 120 7.87 -6.45 31.22
CA LEU A 120 6.64 -6.66 31.97
C LEU A 120 6.64 -7.99 32.73
N LYS A 121 7.14 -9.07 32.11
CA LYS A 121 7.24 -10.39 32.76
C LYS A 121 8.07 -10.31 34.04
N ARG A 122 9.23 -9.64 33.98
CA ARG A 122 10.16 -9.49 35.11
C ARG A 122 9.55 -8.68 36.26
N LEU A 123 8.80 -7.63 35.98
CA LEU A 123 8.09 -6.84 37.00
C LEU A 123 6.95 -7.63 37.67
N LEU A 124 6.31 -8.55 36.94
CA LEU A 124 5.25 -9.41 37.46
C LEU A 124 5.81 -10.51 38.37
N GLU A 125 6.93 -11.13 37.99
CA GLU A 125 7.64 -12.12 38.79
C GLU A 125 8.18 -11.54 40.11
N GLU A 126 8.61 -10.27 40.12
CA GLU A 126 9.10 -9.57 41.32
C GLU A 126 7.98 -9.25 42.33
N LYS A 127 6.71 -9.17 41.90
CA LYS A 127 5.56 -8.92 42.80
C LYS A 127 4.91 -10.19 43.34
N VAL A 128 5.18 -11.34 42.74
CA VAL A 128 4.57 -12.63 43.09
C VAL A 128 5.42 -13.42 44.10
N ASN A 129 6.68 -13.02 44.30
CA ASN A 129 7.62 -13.59 45.28
C ASN A 129 7.79 -12.67 46.48
#